data_AF-A0A1I3YP27-F1
#
_entry.id   AF-A0A1I3YP27-F1
#
_cell.length_a   1.000
_cell.length_b   1.000
_cell.length_c   1.000
_cell.angle_alpha   90.00
_cell.angle_beta   90.00
_cell.angle_gamma   90.00
#
_symmetry.space_group_name_H-M   'P 1'
#
loop_
_entity.id
_entity.type
_entity.pdbx_description
1 polymer ?
#
loop_
_entity_poly.entity_id
_entity_poly.type
_entity_poly.pdbx_seq_one_letter_code
_entity_poly.pdbx_strand_id
1 'polypeptide(L)'
;MSSRSTRPILPPPVIYLLFVGVAWGLDALLPVPLPDNDWTHWAGWGLIDGGLVLMLLTVLQMARQRTTVNPYGTPAKLLAEGPFRLSRNPIYLADTLVYAGIALLLASPWPWLLLPVLILCMNRLVIRHEEALLSELFGDSYRAYRARVRRWL
;
A
#
# COMPACT_ATOMS: atom_id res chain seq x y z
N MET A 1 -16.74 28.85 -2.21
CA MET A 1 -16.30 27.61 -1.52
C MET A 1 -16.93 26.43 -2.24
N SER A 2 -16.20 25.77 -3.13
CA SER A 2 -16.69 24.60 -3.87
C SER A 2 -16.60 23.38 -2.95
N SER A 3 -17.76 22.80 -2.61
CA SER A 3 -17.84 21.48 -2.00
C SER A 3 -17.42 20.44 -3.04
N ARG A 4 -16.11 20.16 -3.12
CA ARG A 4 -15.64 18.99 -3.89
C ARG A 4 -16.18 17.76 -3.17
N SER A 5 -17.17 17.12 -3.78
CA SER A 5 -17.62 15.77 -3.47
C SER A 5 -16.40 14.85 -3.50
N THR A 6 -15.80 14.60 -2.33
CA THR A 6 -14.85 13.52 -2.15
C THR A 6 -15.66 12.24 -2.25
N ARG A 7 -15.71 11.65 -3.45
CA ARG A 7 -16.28 10.31 -3.62
C ARG A 7 -15.61 9.42 -2.57
N PRO A 8 -16.37 8.69 -1.74
CA PRO A 8 -15.79 7.80 -0.75
C PRO A 8 -15.06 6.69 -1.49
N ILE A 9 -13.75 6.88 -1.66
CA ILE A 9 -12.87 5.82 -2.13
C ILE A 9 -12.72 4.88 -0.94
N LEU A 10 -12.85 3.59 -1.20
CA LEU A 10 -12.77 2.56 -0.17
C LEU A 10 -11.42 2.68 0.56
N PRO A 11 -11.36 2.57 1.90
CA PRO A 11 -10.10 2.65 2.62
C PRO A 11 -9.10 1.62 2.07
N PRO A 12 -7.82 1.99 1.86
CA PRO A 12 -6.83 1.10 1.27
C PRO A 12 -6.78 -0.30 1.89
N PRO A 13 -6.77 -0.47 3.23
CA PRO A 13 -6.74 -1.80 3.83
C PRO A 13 -7.93 -2.68 3.43
N VAL A 14 -9.11 -2.07 3.23
CA VAL A 14 -10.31 -2.79 2.78
C VAL A 14 -10.15 -3.24 1.33
N ILE A 15 -9.49 -2.46 0.47
CA ILE A 15 -9.17 -2.90 -0.91
C ILE A 15 -8.27 -4.14 -0.86
N TYR A 16 -7.20 -4.13 -0.06
CA TYR A 16 -6.32 -5.28 0.09
C TYR A 16 -7.07 -6.52 0.63
N LEU A 17 -7.89 -6.35 1.66
CA LEU A 17 -8.70 -7.44 2.23
C LEU A 17 -9.71 -8.01 1.23
N LEU A 18 -10.34 -7.18 0.40
CA LEU A 18 -11.23 -7.66 -0.66
C LEU A 18 -10.46 -8.51 -1.68
N PHE A 19 -9.26 -8.10 -2.06
CA PHE A 19 -8.43 -8.89 -2.98
C PHE A 19 -7.98 -10.22 -2.37
N VAL A 20 -7.63 -10.24 -1.08
CA VAL A 20 -7.36 -11.50 -0.35
C VAL A 20 -8.60 -12.39 -0.33
N GLY A 21 -9.78 -11.83 -0.03
CA GLY A 21 -11.04 -12.58 -0.01
C GLY A 21 -11.43 -13.15 -1.37
N VAL A 22 -11.25 -12.37 -2.45
CA VAL A 22 -11.46 -12.84 -3.82
C VAL A 22 -10.47 -13.94 -4.18
N ALA A 23 -9.19 -13.78 -3.84
CA ALA A 23 -8.19 -14.81 -4.10
C ALA A 23 -8.50 -16.12 -3.37
N TRP A 24 -8.90 -16.03 -2.09
CA TRP A 24 -9.31 -17.18 -1.29
C TRP A 24 -10.57 -17.86 -1.83
N GLY A 25 -11.57 -17.07 -2.27
CA GLY A 25 -12.77 -17.60 -2.91
C GLY A 25 -12.47 -18.30 -4.24
N LEU A 26 -11.58 -17.72 -5.06
CA LEU A 26 -11.11 -18.36 -6.30
C LEU A 26 -10.37 -19.66 -6.01
N ASP A 27 -9.53 -19.70 -4.98
CA ASP A 27 -8.82 -20.90 -4.57
C ASP A 27 -9.77 -22.00 -4.08
N ALA A 28 -10.80 -21.63 -3.31
CA ALA A 28 -11.82 -22.57 -2.86
C ALA A 28 -12.67 -23.15 -4.01
N LEU A 29 -12.91 -22.36 -5.07
CA LEU A 29 -13.70 -22.78 -6.23
C LEU A 29 -12.86 -23.50 -7.30
N LEU A 30 -11.61 -23.08 -7.48
CA LEU A 30 -10.66 -23.55 -8.48
C LEU A 30 -9.29 -23.77 -7.80
N PRO A 31 -9.14 -24.84 -7.03
CA PRO A 31 -7.91 -25.10 -6.30
C PRO A 31 -6.77 -25.40 -7.26
N VAL A 32 -5.73 -24.58 -7.20
CA VAL A 32 -4.49 -24.76 -7.96
C VAL A 32 -3.32 -24.69 -6.99
N PRO A 33 -3.00 -25.79 -6.28
CA PRO A 33 -1.99 -25.76 -5.24
C PRO A 33 -0.60 -25.49 -5.84
N LEU A 34 0.09 -24.52 -5.28
CA LEU A 34 1.52 -24.31 -5.46
C LEU A 34 2.31 -25.13 -4.44
N PRO A 35 3.62 -25.34 -4.66
CA PRO A 35 4.47 -26.01 -3.67
C PRO A 35 4.44 -25.28 -2.33
N ASP A 36 3.96 -25.96 -1.30
CA ASP A 36 4.04 -25.51 0.09
C ASP A 36 5.23 -26.19 0.78
N ASN A 37 6.18 -25.39 1.23
CA ASN A 37 7.37 -25.87 1.93
C ASN A 37 7.80 -24.86 3.00
N ASP A 38 8.72 -25.28 3.87
CA ASP A 38 9.19 -24.43 4.97
C ASP A 38 9.73 -23.08 4.47
N TRP A 39 10.41 -23.04 3.32
CA TRP A 39 10.94 -21.79 2.76
C TRP A 39 9.84 -20.81 2.35
N THR A 40 8.76 -21.28 1.72
CA THR A 40 7.62 -20.43 1.38
C THR A 40 6.90 -19.95 2.63
N HIS A 41 6.83 -20.78 3.67
CA HIS A 41 6.24 -20.42 4.95
C HIS A 41 7.05 -19.33 5.68
N TRP A 42 8.36 -19.53 5.83
CA TRP A 42 9.27 -18.54 6.45
C TRP A 42 9.33 -17.25 5.64
N ALA A 43 9.37 -17.32 4.31
CA ALA A 43 9.31 -16.14 3.46
C ALA A 43 7.96 -15.41 3.59
N GLY A 44 6.85 -16.15 3.68
CA GLY A 44 5.50 -15.61 3.90
C GLY A 44 5.42 -14.77 5.18
N TRP A 45 5.82 -15.36 6.30
CA TRP A 45 5.87 -14.63 7.58
C TRP A 45 6.89 -13.49 7.56
N GLY A 46 8.07 -13.70 6.98
CA GLY A 46 9.07 -12.64 6.84
C GLY A 46 8.56 -11.42 6.08
N LEU A 47 7.76 -11.61 5.03
CA LEU A 47 7.11 -10.52 4.29
C LEU A 47 6.02 -9.84 5.12
N ILE A 48 5.22 -10.60 5.87
CA ILE A 48 4.19 -10.05 6.77
C ILE A 48 4.85 -9.20 7.85
N ASP A 49 5.82 -9.76 8.58
CA ASP A 49 6.52 -9.06 9.65
C ASP A 49 7.28 -7.84 9.14
N GLY A 50 7.98 -7.97 8.01
CA GLY A 50 8.65 -6.85 7.35
C GLY A 50 7.68 -5.74 6.94
N GLY A 51 6.51 -6.11 6.40
CA GLY A 51 5.43 -5.19 6.07
C GLY A 51 4.87 -4.47 7.31
N LEU A 52 4.59 -5.21 8.39
CA LEU A 52 4.09 -4.65 9.65
C LEU A 52 5.11 -3.70 10.31
N VAL A 53 6.40 -4.06 10.30
CA VAL A 53 7.47 -3.19 10.78
C VAL A 53 7.55 -1.91 9.94
N LEU A 54 7.50 -2.02 8.61
CA LEU A 54 7.51 -0.85 7.73
C LEU A 54 6.29 0.05 7.96
N MET A 55 5.11 -0.55 8.12
CA MET A 55 3.87 0.16 8.46
C MET A 55 4.04 0.93 9.77
N LEU A 56 4.51 0.26 10.83
CA LEU A 56 4.72 0.86 12.14
C LEU A 56 5.71 2.03 12.07
N LEU A 57 6.86 1.84 11.43
CA LEU A 57 7.87 2.90 11.25
C LEU A 57 7.30 4.11 10.50
N THR A 58 6.45 3.86 9.50
CA THR A 58 5.79 4.91 8.71
C THR A 58 4.80 5.69 9.55
N VAL A 59 3.90 4.99 10.27
CA VAL A 59 2.90 5.60 11.15
C VAL A 59 3.57 6.39 12.28
N LEU A 60 4.63 5.85 12.90
CA LEU A 60 5.40 6.54 13.93
C LEU A 60 6.05 7.82 13.39
N GLN A 61 6.61 7.79 12.17
CA GLN A 61 7.16 8.99 11.53
C GLN A 61 6.07 10.05 11.31
N MET A 62 4.89 9.64 10.85
CA MET A 62 3.75 10.54 10.63
C MET A 62 3.24 11.15 11.93
N ALA A 63 3.11 10.34 12.99
CA ALA A 63 2.70 10.78 14.31
C ALA A 63 3.70 11.78 14.91
N ARG A 64 5.01 11.49 14.81
CA ARG A 64 6.09 12.41 15.26
C ARG A 64 6.04 13.76 14.55
N GLN A 65 5.68 13.76 13.27
CA GLN A 65 5.57 14.98 12.47
C GLN A 65 4.18 15.62 12.53
N ARG A 66 3.26 15.08 13.33
CA ARG A 66 1.87 15.52 13.50
C ARG A 66 1.13 15.69 12.18
N THR A 67 1.32 14.73 11.27
CA THR A 67 0.57 14.65 10.01
C THR A 67 -0.40 13.46 10.02
N THR A 68 -1.31 13.42 9.05
CA THR A 68 -2.43 12.48 9.02
C THR A 68 -2.13 11.23 8.19
N VAL A 69 -2.47 10.05 8.73
CA VAL A 69 -2.48 8.76 8.02
C VAL A 69 -3.69 8.65 7.09
N ASN A 70 -4.69 9.53 7.25
CA ASN A 70 -5.89 9.51 6.43
C ASN A 70 -5.54 9.90 4.98
N PRO A 71 -5.72 9.00 3.99
CA PRO A 71 -5.51 9.30 2.56
C PRO A 71 -6.36 10.49 2.05
N TYR A 72 -7.42 10.83 2.77
CA TYR A 72 -8.35 11.91 2.45
C TYR A 72 -8.18 13.14 3.36
N GLY A 73 -7.24 13.07 4.31
CA GLY A 73 -6.93 14.20 5.17
C GLY A 73 -5.99 15.18 4.49
N THR A 74 -5.94 16.42 4.98
CA THR A 74 -4.96 17.41 4.53
C THR A 74 -3.65 17.21 5.31
N PRO A 75 -2.56 16.73 4.69
CA PRO A 75 -1.28 16.58 5.38
C PRO A 75 -0.72 17.95 5.78
N ALA A 76 -0.28 18.06 7.04
CA ALA A 76 0.26 19.31 7.59
C ALA A 76 1.69 19.61 7.11
N LYS A 77 2.44 18.57 6.72
CA LYS A 77 3.84 18.65 6.28
C LYS A 77 4.13 17.62 5.20
N LEU A 78 5.02 17.98 4.28
CA LEU A 78 5.60 17.03 3.33
C LEU A 78 6.66 16.19 4.04
N LEU A 79 6.44 14.86 4.09
CA LEU A 79 7.40 13.92 4.65
C LEU A 79 8.34 13.41 3.56
N ALA A 80 9.65 13.58 3.78
CA ALA A 80 10.70 13.12 2.87
C ALA A 80 11.83 12.37 3.59
N GLU A 81 11.59 11.95 4.83
CA GLU A 81 12.56 11.28 5.70
C GLU A 81 12.06 9.89 6.15
N GLY A 82 12.97 9.07 6.66
CA GLY A 82 12.64 7.70 7.09
C GLY A 82 12.07 6.86 5.94
N PRO A 83 10.96 6.14 6.14
CA PRO A 83 10.32 5.33 5.09
C PRO A 83 9.97 6.11 3.82
N PHE A 84 9.67 7.40 3.94
CA PHE A 84 9.36 8.27 2.79
C PHE A 84 10.57 8.57 1.89
N ARG A 85 11.80 8.17 2.26
CA ARG A 85 12.97 8.21 1.36
C ARG A 85 13.03 7.03 0.40
N LEU A 86 12.41 5.92 0.79
CA LEU A 86 12.41 4.67 0.03
C LEU A 86 11.33 4.69 -1.06
N SER A 87 10.13 5.06 -0.66
CA SER A 87 8.98 5.18 -1.55
C SER A 87 8.16 6.40 -1.15
N ARG A 88 7.47 7.02 -2.11
CA ARG A 88 6.49 8.07 -1.81
C ARG A 88 5.24 7.55 -1.10
N ASN A 89 5.00 6.24 -1.15
CA ASN A 89 3.81 5.60 -0.59
C ASN A 89 4.18 4.40 0.31
N PRO A 90 4.95 4.61 1.39
CA PRO A 90 5.47 3.51 2.21
C PRO A 90 4.38 2.70 2.93
N ILE A 91 3.22 3.31 3.23
CA ILE A 91 2.04 2.60 3.75
C ILE A 91 1.56 1.53 2.76
N TYR A 92 1.36 1.90 1.49
CA TYR A 92 0.87 0.96 0.47
C TYR A 92 1.93 -0.06 0.08
N LEU A 93 3.21 0.30 0.18
CA LEU A 93 4.29 -0.66 0.07
C LEU A 93 4.21 -1.71 1.19
N ALA A 94 3.99 -1.28 2.44
CA ALA A 94 3.81 -2.19 3.57
C ALA A 94 2.59 -3.10 3.39
N ASP A 95 1.44 -2.56 3.00
CA ASP A 95 0.23 -3.36 2.71
C ASP A 95 0.49 -4.38 1.60
N THR A 96 1.26 -4.01 0.58
CA THR A 96 1.63 -4.91 -0.53
C THR A 96 2.57 -6.02 -0.07
N LEU A 97 3.48 -5.75 0.86
CA LEU A 97 4.35 -6.78 1.46
C LEU A 97 3.51 -7.77 2.28
N VAL A 98 2.57 -7.28 3.10
CA VAL A 98 1.66 -8.15 3.86
C VAL A 98 0.82 -9.01 2.92
N TYR A 99 0.26 -8.42 1.85
CA TYR A 99 -0.48 -9.15 0.82
C TYR A 99 0.38 -10.23 0.15
N ALA A 100 1.63 -9.93 -0.21
CA ALA A 100 2.55 -10.88 -0.81
C ALA A 100 2.93 -12.02 0.16
N GLY A 101 3.07 -11.72 1.45
CA GLY A 101 3.29 -12.75 2.47
C GLY A 101 2.09 -13.67 2.63
N ILE A 102 0.87 -13.12 2.67
CA ILE A 102 -0.38 -13.90 2.66
C ILE A 102 -0.47 -14.76 1.39
N ALA A 103 -0.08 -14.21 0.24
CA ALA A 103 -0.06 -14.93 -1.04
C ALA A 103 0.88 -16.15 -1.03
N LEU A 104 2.02 -16.08 -0.34
CA LEU A 104 2.90 -17.23 -0.11
C LEU A 104 2.24 -18.26 0.81
N LEU A 105 1.64 -17.82 1.92
CA LEU A 105 1.02 -18.72 2.90
C LEU A 105 -0.27 -19.40 2.38
N LEU A 106 -0.97 -18.78 1.42
CA LEU A 106 -2.10 -19.39 0.72
C LEU A 106 -1.67 -20.51 -0.22
N ALA A 107 -0.38 -20.63 -0.56
CA ALA A 107 0.13 -21.61 -1.52
C ALA A 107 -0.69 -21.68 -2.82
N SER A 108 -1.11 -20.52 -3.34
CA SER A 108 -2.06 -20.40 -4.45
C SER A 108 -1.59 -19.36 -5.48
N PRO A 109 -1.82 -19.55 -6.79
CA PRO A 109 -1.45 -18.57 -7.81
C PRO A 109 -2.42 -17.38 -7.86
N TRP A 110 -3.65 -17.53 -7.36
CA TRP A 110 -4.69 -16.51 -7.49
C TRP A 110 -4.31 -15.15 -6.89
N PRO A 111 -3.74 -15.06 -5.67
CA PRO A 111 -3.30 -13.78 -5.12
C PRO A 111 -2.23 -13.11 -5.98
N TRP A 112 -1.31 -13.87 -6.57
CA TRP A 112 -0.24 -13.35 -7.45
C TRP A 112 -0.76 -12.84 -8.77
N LEU A 113 -1.74 -13.53 -9.37
CA LEU A 113 -2.40 -13.07 -10.60
C LEU A 113 -3.21 -11.80 -10.38
N LEU A 114 -3.78 -11.63 -9.18
CA LEU A 114 -4.53 -10.45 -8.79
C LEU A 114 -3.65 -9.26 -8.39
N LEU A 115 -2.39 -9.48 -8.02
CA LEU A 115 -1.47 -8.44 -7.54
C LEU A 115 -1.27 -7.28 -8.55
N PRO A 116 -1.05 -7.50 -9.86
CA PRO A 116 -0.97 -6.40 -10.82
C PRO A 116 -2.26 -5.56 -10.89
N VAL A 117 -3.42 -6.21 -10.77
CA VAL A 117 -4.72 -5.55 -10.76
C VAL A 117 -4.88 -4.71 -9.49
N LEU A 118 -4.51 -5.27 -8.34
CA LEU A 118 -4.49 -4.57 -7.05
C LEU A 118 -3.60 -3.32 -7.10
N ILE A 119 -2.37 -3.44 -7.60
CA ILE A 119 -1.44 -2.32 -7.76
C ILE A 119 -2.02 -1.27 -8.71
N LEU A 120 -2.67 -1.66 -9.80
CA LEU A 120 -3.33 -0.74 -10.72
C LEU A 120 -4.49 -0.01 -10.03
N CYS A 121 -5.34 -0.73 -9.30
CA CYS A 121 -6.43 -0.18 -8.51
C CYS A 121 -5.92 0.84 -7.49
N MET A 122 -4.92 0.47 -6.67
CA MET A 122 -4.30 1.36 -5.69
C MET A 122 -3.70 2.61 -6.33
N ASN A 123 -2.99 2.45 -7.45
CA ASN A 123 -2.44 3.58 -8.20
C ASN A 123 -3.52 4.55 -8.70
N ARG A 124 -4.63 4.03 -9.24
CA ARG A 124 -5.67 4.84 -9.89
C ARG A 124 -6.62 5.47 -8.88
N LEU A 125 -7.05 4.71 -7.88
CA LEU A 125 -8.10 5.11 -6.95
C LEU A 125 -7.55 5.91 -5.78
N VAL A 126 -6.35 5.59 -5.29
CA VAL A 126 -5.83 6.16 -4.04
C VAL A 126 -4.61 7.05 -4.31
N ILE A 127 -3.51 6.46 -4.79
CA ILE A 127 -2.19 7.13 -4.85
C ILE A 127 -2.25 8.38 -5.73
N ARG A 128 -2.87 8.31 -6.91
CA ARG A 128 -2.97 9.49 -7.78
C ARG A 128 -3.73 10.65 -7.13
N HIS A 129 -4.74 10.36 -6.31
CA HIS A 129 -5.49 11.38 -5.60
C HIS A 129 -4.63 12.05 -4.53
N GLU A 130 -3.93 11.25 -3.72
CA GLU A 130 -3.00 11.77 -2.71
C GLU A 130 -1.85 12.58 -3.33
N GLU A 131 -1.23 12.06 -4.39
CA GLU A 131 -0.12 12.77 -5.04
C GLU A 131 -0.58 14.08 -5.70
N ALA A 132 -1.83 14.14 -6.17
CA ALA A 132 -2.41 15.38 -6.67
C ALA A 132 -2.62 16.38 -5.53
N LEU A 133 -3.18 15.95 -4.39
CA LEU A 133 -3.33 16.78 -3.20
C LEU A 133 -1.97 17.28 -2.68
N LEU A 134 -0.96 16.42 -2.60
CA LEU A 134 0.40 16.82 -2.23
C LEU A 134 1.02 17.83 -3.21
N SER A 135 0.72 17.69 -4.50
CA SER A 135 1.16 18.65 -5.52
C SER A 135 0.48 20.01 -5.36
N GLU A 136 -0.83 20.02 -5.05
CA GLU A 136 -1.59 21.24 -4.77
C GLU A 136 -1.11 21.95 -3.49
N LEU A 137 -0.81 21.19 -2.43
CA LEU A 137 -0.42 21.74 -1.12
C LEU A 137 1.04 22.21 -1.06
N PHE A 138 1.97 21.47 -1.67
CA PHE A 138 3.41 21.69 -1.47
C PHE A 138 4.18 22.07 -2.74
N GLY A 139 3.52 22.17 -3.89
CA GLY A 139 4.08 22.77 -5.13
C GLY A 139 5.49 22.27 -5.48
N ASP A 140 6.45 23.20 -5.55
CA ASP A 140 7.84 22.91 -5.91
C ASP A 140 8.56 21.95 -4.96
N SER A 141 8.27 22.00 -3.66
CA SER A 141 8.87 21.08 -2.69
C SER A 141 8.48 19.64 -3.01
N TYR A 142 7.21 19.41 -3.37
CA TYR A 142 6.75 18.09 -3.79
C TYR A 142 7.31 17.67 -5.15
N ARG A 143 7.45 18.61 -6.11
CA ARG A 143 8.11 18.33 -7.40
C ARG A 143 9.56 17.86 -7.22
N ALA A 144 10.33 18.56 -6.38
CA ALA A 144 11.71 18.22 -6.08
C ALA A 144 11.84 16.89 -5.31
N TYR A 145 10.87 16.58 -4.44
CA TYR A 145 10.78 15.29 -3.78
C TYR A 145 10.46 14.15 -4.76
N ARG A 146 9.47 14.34 -5.64
CA ARG A 146 9.07 13.38 -6.68
C ARG A 146 10.18 13.06 -7.67
N ALA A 147 11.05 14.01 -7.96
CA ALA A 147 12.21 13.78 -8.83
C ALA A 147 13.26 12.84 -8.21
N ARG A 148 13.30 12.73 -6.87
CA ARG A 148 14.29 11.94 -6.13
C ARG A 148 13.76 10.60 -5.63
N VAL A 149 12.46 10.51 -5.36
CA VAL A 149 11.84 9.31 -4.77
C VAL A 149 10.76 8.76 -5.69
N ARG A 150 10.85 7.47 -5.99
CA ARG A 150 9.89 6.78 -6.86
C ARG A 150 8.55 6.55 -6.16
N ARG A 151 7.50 6.31 -6.95
CA ARG A 151 6.13 6.11 -6.43
C ARG A 151 6.08 4.83 -5.56
N TRP A 152 6.54 3.76 -6.17
CA TRP A 152 6.91 2.49 -5.56
C TRP A 152 8.44 2.43 -5.64
N LEU A 153 9.11 1.82 -4.65
CA LEU A 153 10.58 1.67 -4.57
C LEU A 153 11.27 1.57 -5.96
#